data_AF-A0A925ZHR4-F1
#
_entry.id   AF-A0A925ZHR4-F1
#
_cell.length_a   1.000
_cell.length_b   1.000
_cell.length_c   1.000
_cell.angle_alpha   90.00
_cell.angle_beta   90.00
_cell.angle_gamma   90.00
#
_symmetry.space_group_name_H-M   'P 1'
#
loop_
_entity.id
_entity.type
_entity.pdbx_description
1 polymer ?
#
loop_
_entity_poly.entity_id
_entity_poly.type
_entity_poly.pdbx_seq_one_letter_code
_entity_poly.pdbx_strand_id
1 'polypeptide(L)'
;RVLVTYDTEKDTFKLHCSVYASYDNEEWIKRVFLGAVGLQLSEAQHTAKQLAEQLNISAASSCHPMAGMREHAHPMVEADERFFKPWGAQPSKWIDTSEWEDARQALRRISLRCTTDDSTRLEADFEWHHGEPDAMVKLIISAIEPHPSLGNGLCFRLVVPVNMIAGTRAHMALHINEMERKEWNWCNDIGSWCCRGVDLAFDCFIPNISHADGVLPEMAHDMGTRARWLNEQWQHMLEGASAG
;
A
#
# COMPACT_ATOMS: atom_id res chain seq x y z
N ARG A 1 3.04 -3.93 -1.73
CA ARG A 1 3.30 -2.75 -2.58
C ARG A 1 3.61 -1.57 -1.67
N VAL A 2 4.50 -0.69 -2.10
CA VAL A 2 4.94 0.48 -1.33
C VAL A 2 4.58 1.78 -2.08
N LEU A 3 4.47 2.92 -1.38
CA LEU A 3 3.94 4.19 -1.92
C LEU A 3 4.81 4.67 -3.08
N VAL A 4 4.21 4.88 -4.26
CA VAL A 4 4.91 5.42 -5.43
C VAL A 4 4.56 6.89 -5.60
N THR A 5 5.57 7.75 -5.58
CA THR A 5 5.43 9.19 -5.83
C THR A 5 6.22 9.63 -7.05
N TYR A 6 5.79 10.70 -7.70
CA TYR A 6 6.49 11.31 -8.83
C TYR A 6 7.05 12.68 -8.43
N ASP A 7 8.38 12.80 -8.47
CA ASP A 7 9.11 14.04 -8.27
C ASP A 7 9.25 14.75 -9.62
N THR A 8 8.45 15.80 -9.80
CA THR A 8 8.40 16.59 -11.04
C THR A 8 9.64 17.43 -11.27
N GLU A 9 10.36 17.87 -10.22
CA GLU A 9 11.57 18.68 -10.36
C GLU A 9 12.72 17.86 -10.92
N LYS A 10 12.81 16.59 -10.51
CA LYS A 10 13.87 15.67 -10.93
C LYS A 10 13.45 14.72 -12.05
N ASP A 11 12.17 14.71 -12.42
CA ASP A 11 11.57 13.74 -13.33
C ASP A 11 11.86 12.29 -12.88
N THR A 12 11.57 11.98 -11.61
CA THR A 12 11.86 10.66 -11.03
C THR A 12 10.68 10.06 -10.28
N PHE A 13 10.48 8.75 -10.39
CA PHE A 13 9.60 8.00 -9.49
C PHE A 13 10.37 7.57 -8.25
N LYS A 14 9.72 7.69 -7.08
CA LYS A 14 10.29 7.32 -5.78
C LYS A 14 9.36 6.36 -5.05
N LEU A 15 9.96 5.36 -4.42
CA LEU A 15 9.28 4.54 -3.43
C LEU A 15 9.43 5.22 -2.07
N HIS A 16 8.34 5.27 -1.31
CA HIS A 16 8.27 5.92 -0.02
C HIS A 16 7.47 5.08 0.97
N CYS A 17 7.86 5.11 2.25
CA CYS A 17 7.03 4.61 3.33
C CYS A 17 7.38 5.40 4.58
N SER A 18 6.37 5.66 5.39
CA SER A 18 6.47 6.36 6.66
C SER A 18 5.44 5.76 7.61
N VAL A 19 5.70 5.90 8.91
CA VAL A 19 4.84 5.36 9.96
C VAL A 19 4.77 6.33 11.13
N TYR A 20 3.64 6.35 11.82
CA TYR A 20 3.46 7.07 13.08
C TYR A 20 3.75 6.11 14.23
N ALA A 21 4.96 6.21 14.81
CA ALA A 21 5.36 5.38 15.93
C ALA A 21 5.00 6.04 17.27
N SER A 22 4.43 5.25 18.18
CA SER A 22 4.18 5.57 19.58
C SER A 22 4.63 4.38 20.45
N TYR A 23 4.68 4.58 21.77
CA TYR A 23 4.97 3.48 22.69
C TYR A 23 3.93 2.35 22.62
N ASP A 24 2.70 2.67 22.23
CA ASP A 24 1.61 1.69 22.17
C ASP A 24 1.67 0.81 20.90
N ASN A 25 2.35 1.26 19.84
CA ASN A 25 2.42 0.54 18.56
C ASN A 25 3.84 0.10 18.14
N GLU A 26 4.88 0.43 18.93
CA GLU A 26 6.28 0.20 18.58
C GLU A 26 6.58 -1.24 18.15
N GLU A 27 6.00 -2.22 18.85
CA GLU A 27 6.30 -3.63 18.64
C GLU A 27 5.91 -4.10 17.23
N TRP A 28 4.68 -3.81 16.80
CA TRP A 28 4.20 -4.24 15.50
C TRP A 28 4.66 -3.30 14.38
N ILE A 29 4.68 -1.98 14.62
CA ILE A 29 5.00 -0.99 13.57
C ILE A 29 6.44 -1.16 13.09
N LYS A 30 7.37 -1.52 13.99
CA LYS A 30 8.76 -1.78 13.63
C LYS A 30 8.88 -2.94 12.64
N ARG A 31 8.11 -4.02 12.82
CA ARG A 31 8.15 -5.20 11.93
C ARG A 31 7.55 -4.89 10.56
N VAL A 32 6.44 -4.16 10.54
CA VAL A 32 5.79 -3.75 9.29
C VAL A 32 6.66 -2.75 8.54
N PHE A 33 7.18 -1.73 9.23
CA PHE A 33 8.03 -0.68 8.65
C PHE A 33 9.34 -1.25 8.08
N LEU A 34 10.07 -2.05 8.85
CA LEU A 34 11.31 -2.68 8.35
C LEU A 34 11.04 -3.63 7.19
N GLY A 35 9.89 -4.31 7.20
CA GLY A 35 9.40 -5.12 6.07
C GLY A 35 9.20 -4.27 4.82
N ALA A 36 8.49 -3.14 4.94
CA ALA A 36 8.26 -2.20 3.85
C ALA A 36 9.57 -1.64 3.29
N VAL A 37 10.49 -1.18 4.14
CA VAL A 37 11.82 -0.68 3.72
C VAL A 37 12.61 -1.75 2.97
N GLY A 38 12.61 -3.00 3.45
CA GLY A 38 13.26 -4.11 2.76
C GLY A 38 12.65 -4.38 1.38
N LEU A 39 11.33 -4.34 1.28
CA LEU A 39 10.60 -4.55 0.03
C LEU A 39 10.81 -3.41 -0.97
N GLN A 40 10.94 -2.15 -0.53
CA GLN A 40 11.22 -1.02 -1.43
C GLN A 40 12.50 -1.22 -2.24
N LEU A 41 13.57 -1.71 -1.60
CA LEU A 41 14.85 -1.91 -2.27
C LEU A 41 14.74 -2.97 -3.37
N SER A 42 14.08 -4.08 -3.10
CA SER A 42 13.83 -5.12 -4.09
C SER A 42 12.86 -4.66 -5.18
N GLU A 43 11.77 -3.97 -4.82
CA GLU A 43 10.78 -3.45 -5.77
C GLU A 43 11.43 -2.45 -6.74
N ALA A 44 12.25 -1.50 -6.24
CA ALA A 44 12.98 -0.56 -7.10
C ALA A 44 13.90 -1.27 -8.09
N GLN A 45 14.65 -2.29 -7.63
CA GLN A 45 15.55 -3.06 -8.48
C GLN A 45 14.78 -3.85 -9.55
N HIS A 46 13.69 -4.51 -9.17
CA HIS A 46 12.85 -5.28 -10.09
C HIS A 46 12.17 -4.39 -11.12
N THR A 47 11.58 -3.27 -10.72
CA THR A 47 10.96 -2.32 -11.63
C THR A 47 12.00 -1.75 -12.60
N ALA A 48 13.18 -1.35 -12.12
CA ALA A 48 14.24 -0.84 -12.99
C ALA A 48 14.68 -1.88 -14.03
N LYS A 49 14.83 -3.14 -13.64
CA LYS A 49 15.18 -4.24 -14.56
C LYS A 49 14.06 -4.49 -15.58
N GLN A 50 12.80 -4.57 -15.14
CA GLN A 50 11.65 -4.78 -16.02
C GLN A 50 11.50 -3.65 -17.05
N LEU A 51 11.63 -2.40 -16.62
CA LEU A 51 11.58 -1.25 -17.52
C LEU A 51 12.75 -1.26 -18.51
N ALA A 52 13.96 -1.60 -18.05
CA ALA A 52 15.13 -1.72 -18.93
C ALA A 52 14.91 -2.77 -20.03
N GLU A 53 14.38 -3.94 -19.66
CA GLU A 53 14.03 -5.01 -20.61
C GLU A 53 12.93 -4.59 -21.58
N GLN A 54 11.84 -3.98 -21.09
CA GLN A 54 10.70 -3.56 -21.92
C GLN A 54 11.05 -2.44 -22.90
N LEU A 55 11.90 -1.50 -22.49
CA LEU A 55 12.32 -0.36 -23.30
C LEU A 55 13.59 -0.65 -24.12
N ASN A 56 14.18 -1.84 -23.98
CA ASN A 56 15.45 -2.22 -24.59
C ASN A 56 16.58 -1.21 -24.29
N ILE A 57 16.67 -0.80 -23.03
CA ILE A 57 17.70 0.10 -22.49
C ILE A 57 18.48 -0.58 -21.37
N SER A 58 19.51 0.08 -20.85
CA SER A 58 20.27 -0.39 -19.69
C SER A 58 19.93 0.42 -18.45
N ALA A 59 19.75 -0.25 -17.31
CA ALA A 59 19.58 0.43 -16.03
C ALA A 59 20.85 1.24 -15.68
N ALA A 60 20.66 2.49 -15.26
CA ALA A 60 21.75 3.31 -14.78
C ALA A 60 22.34 2.71 -13.50
N SER A 61 23.67 2.76 -13.37
CA SER A 61 24.37 2.31 -12.17
C SER A 61 25.37 3.38 -11.71
N SER A 62 25.65 3.40 -10.41
CA SER A 62 26.63 4.31 -9.83
C SER A 62 27.59 3.52 -8.93
N CYS A 63 28.85 3.96 -8.89
CA CYS A 63 29.85 3.40 -8.00
C CYS A 63 29.70 4.01 -6.60
N HIS A 64 29.97 3.23 -5.56
CA HIS A 64 30.08 3.79 -4.21
C HIS A 64 31.25 4.78 -4.16
N PRO A 65 31.09 6.00 -3.60
CA PRO A 65 32.10 7.06 -3.68
C PRO A 65 33.47 6.66 -3.10
N MET A 66 33.49 5.73 -2.13
CA MET A 66 34.72 5.24 -1.52
C MET A 66 35.09 3.79 -1.87
N ALA A 67 34.11 2.96 -2.23
CA ALA A 67 34.30 1.50 -2.35
C ALA A 67 34.29 1.02 -3.81
N GLY A 68 34.01 1.92 -4.76
CA GLY A 68 33.92 1.58 -6.17
C GLY A 68 32.67 0.77 -6.52
N MET A 69 32.76 0.04 -7.63
CA MET A 69 31.71 -0.85 -8.09
C MET A 69 31.73 -2.16 -7.30
N ARG A 70 30.57 -2.68 -6.91
CA ARG A 70 30.48 -4.00 -6.28
C ARG A 70 30.50 -5.10 -7.35
N GLU A 71 31.21 -6.19 -7.07
CA GLU A 71 31.15 -7.41 -7.89
C GLU A 71 29.79 -8.12 -7.78
N HIS A 72 29.19 -8.08 -6.59
CA HIS A 72 27.90 -8.68 -6.30
C HIS A 72 26.93 -7.66 -5.71
N ALA A 73 25.66 -7.75 -6.11
CA ALA A 73 24.60 -6.91 -5.58
C ALA A 73 24.41 -7.16 -4.07
N HIS A 74 23.95 -6.15 -3.34
CA HIS A 74 23.72 -6.28 -1.91
C HIS A 74 22.56 -7.27 -1.65
N PRO A 75 22.63 -8.20 -0.68
CA PRO A 75 21.57 -9.19 -0.45
C PRO A 75 20.16 -8.62 -0.27
N MET A 76 20.05 -7.36 0.18
CA MET A 76 18.76 -6.67 0.34
C MET A 76 18.05 -6.36 -0.98
N VAL A 77 18.73 -6.36 -2.14
CA VAL A 77 18.05 -6.22 -3.43
C VAL A 77 17.29 -7.49 -3.83
N GLU A 78 17.61 -8.62 -3.18
CA GLU A 78 16.92 -9.91 -3.30
C GLU A 78 16.13 -10.23 -2.02
N ALA A 79 15.77 -9.20 -1.25
CA ALA A 79 15.13 -9.42 0.04
C ALA A 79 13.81 -10.19 -0.10
N ASP A 80 13.02 -9.90 -1.14
CA ASP A 80 11.78 -10.58 -1.48
C ASP A 80 11.99 -12.10 -1.67
N GLU A 81 12.97 -12.50 -2.48
CA GLU A 81 13.30 -13.91 -2.73
C GLU A 81 13.82 -14.61 -1.47
N ARG A 82 14.71 -13.96 -0.73
CA ARG A 82 15.44 -14.57 0.39
C ARG A 82 14.64 -14.63 1.68
N PHE A 83 13.85 -13.59 1.95
CA PHE A 83 13.19 -13.41 3.25
C PHE A 83 11.67 -13.45 3.16
N PHE A 84 11.05 -12.89 2.12
CA PHE A 84 9.58 -12.77 2.09
C PHE A 84 8.88 -13.98 1.47
N LYS A 85 9.30 -14.42 0.29
CA LYS A 85 8.69 -15.56 -0.42
C LYS A 85 8.69 -16.87 0.39
N PRO A 86 9.75 -17.25 1.13
CA PRO A 86 9.71 -18.46 1.95
C PRO A 86 8.61 -18.44 3.01
N TRP A 87 8.32 -17.25 3.57
CA TRP A 87 7.25 -17.07 4.54
C TRP A 87 5.87 -16.98 3.88
N GLY A 88 5.78 -16.39 2.68
CA GLY A 88 4.54 -16.36 1.92
C GLY A 88 4.15 -17.71 1.30
N ALA A 89 5.06 -18.67 1.21
CA ALA A 89 4.72 -20.05 0.84
C ALA A 89 3.90 -20.78 1.93
N GLN A 90 3.91 -20.29 3.17
CA GLN A 90 3.11 -20.82 4.27
C GLN A 90 1.69 -20.23 4.24
N PRO A 91 0.68 -20.84 4.88
CA PRO A 91 -0.62 -20.22 5.09
C PRO A 91 -0.50 -18.83 5.73
N SER A 92 -1.46 -17.95 5.46
CA SER A 92 -1.47 -16.61 6.07
C SER A 92 -1.55 -16.70 7.59
N LYS A 93 -0.75 -15.88 8.28
CA LYS A 93 -0.72 -15.84 9.75
C LYS A 93 -1.97 -15.23 10.37
N TRP A 94 -2.81 -14.57 9.57
CA TRP A 94 -4.04 -13.94 10.01
C TRP A 94 -5.29 -14.82 9.89
N ILE A 95 -5.15 -16.05 9.39
CA ILE A 95 -6.27 -17.01 9.35
C ILE A 95 -6.63 -17.44 10.78
N ASP A 96 -7.93 -17.43 11.10
CA ASP A 96 -8.49 -17.86 12.39
C ASP A 96 -7.91 -17.10 13.61
N THR A 97 -7.56 -15.84 13.44
CA THR A 97 -7.07 -14.97 14.53
C THR A 97 -8.22 -14.21 15.19
N SER A 98 -8.08 -13.86 16.47
CA SER A 98 -9.07 -13.03 17.17
C SER A 98 -9.10 -11.58 16.67
N GLU A 99 -8.05 -11.15 15.95
CA GLU A 99 -7.89 -9.78 15.45
C GLU A 99 -8.96 -9.36 14.43
N TRP A 100 -9.66 -10.31 13.80
CA TRP A 100 -10.78 -9.98 12.90
C TRP A 100 -11.91 -9.25 13.61
N GLU A 101 -12.20 -9.64 14.85
CA GLU A 101 -13.18 -8.95 15.67
C GLU A 101 -12.69 -7.56 16.06
N ASP A 102 -11.42 -7.42 16.41
CA ASP A 102 -10.82 -6.14 16.75
C ASP A 102 -10.83 -5.19 15.55
N ALA A 103 -10.55 -5.68 14.34
CA ALA A 103 -10.64 -4.89 13.10
C ALA A 103 -12.07 -4.46 12.78
N ARG A 104 -13.05 -5.35 13.00
CA ARG A 104 -14.47 -4.98 12.90
C ARG A 104 -14.83 -3.89 13.89
N GLN A 105 -14.34 -3.98 15.13
CA GLN A 105 -14.57 -2.96 16.15
C GLN A 105 -13.91 -1.62 15.80
N ALA A 106 -12.69 -1.65 15.29
CA ALA A 106 -11.96 -0.46 14.84
C ALA A 106 -12.72 0.31 13.74
N LEU A 107 -13.40 -0.42 12.84
CA LEU A 107 -14.18 0.16 11.75
C LEU A 107 -15.60 0.59 12.14
N ARG A 108 -16.14 0.07 13.24
CA ARG A 108 -17.56 0.22 13.62
C ARG A 108 -18.08 1.66 13.66
N ARG A 109 -17.22 2.63 13.98
CA ARG A 109 -17.60 4.05 14.07
C ARG A 109 -17.33 4.85 12.80
N ILE A 110 -16.64 4.27 11.83
CA ILE A 110 -16.15 4.95 10.62
C ILE A 110 -16.88 4.43 9.38
N SER A 111 -17.15 3.12 9.31
CA SER A 111 -17.85 2.50 8.18
C SER A 111 -19.38 2.61 8.32
N LEU A 112 -20.07 2.73 7.19
CA LEU A 112 -21.53 2.59 7.11
C LEU A 112 -21.97 1.14 7.34
N ARG A 113 -21.18 0.20 6.81
CA ARG A 113 -21.39 -1.24 6.92
C ARG A 113 -20.04 -1.92 7.09
N CYS A 114 -20.00 -2.94 7.95
CA CYS A 114 -18.83 -3.80 8.11
C CYS A 114 -19.30 -5.25 8.27
N THR A 115 -18.77 -6.16 7.47
CA THR A 115 -19.07 -7.59 7.49
C THR A 115 -17.77 -8.39 7.49
N THR A 116 -17.73 -9.49 8.23
CA THR A 116 -16.55 -10.37 8.31
C THR A 116 -17.01 -11.80 8.52
N ASP A 117 -16.19 -12.77 8.12
CA ASP A 117 -16.34 -14.19 8.43
C ASP A 117 -15.59 -14.61 9.72
N ASP A 118 -15.05 -13.63 10.45
CA ASP A 118 -14.28 -13.77 11.68
C ASP A 118 -13.01 -14.66 11.54
N SER A 119 -12.56 -14.96 10.31
CA SER A 119 -11.47 -15.90 10.07
C SER A 119 -10.53 -15.51 8.93
N THR A 120 -11.05 -15.04 7.80
CA THR A 120 -10.24 -14.82 6.59
C THR A 120 -10.51 -13.53 5.86
N ARG A 121 -11.66 -12.89 6.09
CA ARG A 121 -12.10 -11.76 5.27
C ARG A 121 -12.91 -10.75 6.07
N LEU A 122 -12.72 -9.48 5.73
CA LEU A 122 -13.55 -8.37 6.16
C LEU A 122 -13.85 -7.46 4.96
N GLU A 123 -15.09 -7.00 4.87
CA GLU A 123 -15.50 -5.97 3.92
C GLU A 123 -16.17 -4.82 4.66
N ALA A 124 -15.86 -3.60 4.29
CA ALA A 124 -16.50 -2.41 4.83
C ALA A 124 -16.80 -1.37 3.75
N ASP A 125 -17.93 -0.70 3.89
CA ASP A 125 -18.39 0.35 2.98
C ASP A 125 -18.31 1.70 3.70
N PHE A 126 -17.81 2.73 3.02
CA PHE A 126 -17.65 4.08 3.53
C PHE A 126 -18.40 5.09 2.66
N GLU A 127 -18.79 6.20 3.28
CA GLU A 127 -19.41 7.31 2.57
C GLU A 127 -18.55 7.84 1.43
N TRP A 128 -19.21 8.15 0.32
CA TRP A 128 -18.58 8.73 -0.85
C TRP A 128 -19.54 9.71 -1.51
N HIS A 129 -19.18 10.99 -1.52
CA HIS A 129 -20.07 12.07 -1.94
C HIS A 129 -19.84 12.51 -3.40
N HIS A 130 -19.04 11.75 -4.16
CA HIS A 130 -18.57 12.16 -5.48
C HIS A 130 -18.97 11.14 -6.56
N GLY A 131 -19.63 11.57 -7.62
CA GLY A 131 -20.04 10.67 -8.71
C GLY A 131 -21.48 10.18 -8.56
N GLU A 132 -21.71 8.89 -8.82
CA GLU A 132 -23.07 8.33 -8.89
C GLU A 132 -23.79 8.32 -7.53
N PRO A 133 -25.11 8.52 -7.49
CA PRO A 133 -25.90 8.32 -6.28
C PRO A 133 -25.66 6.91 -5.71
N ASP A 134 -25.55 6.81 -4.39
CA ASP A 134 -25.29 5.56 -3.64
C ASP A 134 -23.93 4.89 -3.90
N ALA A 135 -23.00 5.54 -4.61
CA ALA A 135 -21.63 5.08 -4.70
C ALA A 135 -20.97 5.07 -3.31
N MET A 136 -20.15 4.05 -3.03
CA MET A 136 -19.45 3.88 -1.76
C MET A 136 -17.99 3.49 -2.00
N VAL A 137 -17.10 4.00 -1.16
CA VAL A 137 -15.73 3.50 -1.10
C VAL A 137 -15.76 2.14 -0.39
N LYS A 138 -15.13 1.12 -0.98
CA LYS A 138 -15.17 -0.24 -0.46
C LYS A 138 -13.81 -0.73 0.00
N LEU A 139 -13.69 -1.10 1.27
CA LEU A 139 -12.55 -1.83 1.80
C LEU A 139 -12.78 -3.33 1.71
N ILE A 140 -11.77 -4.05 1.25
CA ILE A 140 -11.67 -5.51 1.28
C ILE A 140 -10.36 -5.87 1.97
N ILE A 141 -10.45 -6.61 3.07
CA ILE A 141 -9.31 -7.21 3.76
C ILE A 141 -9.40 -8.72 3.56
N SER A 142 -8.30 -9.35 3.16
CA SER A 142 -8.26 -10.78 2.85
C SER A 142 -6.94 -11.43 3.28
N ALA A 143 -7.05 -12.54 4.01
CA ALA A 143 -5.93 -13.42 4.35
C ALA A 143 -5.77 -14.60 3.36
N ILE A 144 -6.66 -14.71 2.38
CA ILE A 144 -6.69 -15.83 1.40
C ILE A 144 -6.37 -15.39 -0.04
N GLU A 145 -6.23 -14.09 -0.30
CA GLU A 145 -5.77 -13.58 -1.59
C GLU A 145 -4.24 -13.45 -1.55
N PRO A 146 -3.47 -14.36 -2.21
CA PRO A 146 -2.02 -14.27 -2.21
C PRO A 146 -1.54 -13.08 -3.04
N HIS A 147 -0.46 -12.44 -2.59
CA HIS A 147 0.26 -11.46 -3.40
C HIS A 147 0.98 -12.17 -4.56
N PRO A 148 0.85 -11.70 -5.82
CA PRO A 148 1.40 -12.39 -6.99
C PRO A 148 2.88 -12.75 -6.90
N SER A 149 3.68 -11.87 -6.26
CA SER A 149 5.13 -12.06 -6.14
C SER A 149 5.57 -12.55 -4.77
N LEU A 150 4.78 -12.38 -3.71
CA LEU A 150 5.24 -12.60 -2.33
C LEU A 150 4.57 -13.80 -1.66
N GLY A 151 3.45 -14.32 -2.21
CA GLY A 151 2.68 -15.40 -1.61
C GLY A 151 1.65 -14.91 -0.60
N ASN A 152 1.34 -15.73 0.39
CA ASN A 152 0.32 -15.47 1.39
C ASN A 152 0.74 -14.41 2.42
N GLY A 153 -0.26 -13.73 2.95
CA GLY A 153 -0.12 -12.64 3.92
C GLY A 153 -1.49 -12.01 4.15
N LEU A 154 -1.50 -10.71 4.45
CA LEU A 154 -2.72 -9.94 4.64
C LEU A 154 -2.82 -8.83 3.61
N CYS A 155 -3.86 -8.90 2.77
CA CYS A 155 -4.15 -7.94 1.73
C CYS A 155 -5.21 -6.95 2.21
N PHE A 156 -4.97 -5.66 2.00
CA PHE A 156 -5.94 -4.58 2.20
C PHE A 156 -6.12 -3.86 0.88
N ARG A 157 -7.38 -3.65 0.48
CA ARG A 157 -7.74 -2.94 -0.73
C ARG A 157 -8.87 -1.97 -0.46
N LEU A 158 -8.63 -0.69 -0.69
CA LEU A 158 -9.64 0.35 -0.64
C LEU A 158 -9.97 0.81 -2.06
N VAL A 159 -11.17 0.49 -2.55
CA VAL A 159 -11.62 0.77 -3.91
C VAL A 159 -12.49 2.02 -3.94
N VAL A 160 -12.17 2.94 -4.86
CA VAL A 160 -12.88 4.21 -5.04
C VAL A 160 -13.78 4.10 -6.27
N PRO A 161 -15.10 4.39 -6.14
CA PRO A 161 -16.06 4.21 -7.23
C PRO A 161 -16.03 5.41 -8.19
N VAL A 162 -14.93 5.58 -8.91
CA VAL A 162 -14.73 6.70 -9.85
C VAL A 162 -14.61 6.20 -11.29
N ASN A 163 -15.31 6.88 -12.19
CA ASN A 163 -15.20 6.62 -13.62
C ASN A 163 -14.13 7.54 -14.22
N MET A 164 -12.95 6.99 -14.47
CA MET A 164 -11.82 7.70 -15.07
C MET A 164 -11.18 6.88 -16.18
N ILE A 165 -10.73 7.56 -17.23
CA ILE A 165 -9.88 6.94 -18.25
C ILE A 165 -8.52 6.54 -17.66
N ALA A 166 -7.90 5.51 -18.23
CA ALA A 166 -6.73 4.86 -17.63
C ALA A 166 -5.55 5.82 -17.35
N GLY A 167 -5.21 6.72 -18.29
CA GLY A 167 -4.13 7.69 -18.11
C GLY A 167 -4.39 8.65 -16.95
N THR A 168 -5.55 9.31 -16.96
CA THR A 168 -5.98 10.21 -15.88
C THR A 168 -6.02 9.51 -14.53
N ARG A 169 -6.49 8.26 -14.49
CA ARG A 169 -6.53 7.46 -13.25
C ARG A 169 -5.13 7.17 -12.69
N ALA A 170 -4.15 6.89 -13.56
CA ALA A 170 -2.78 6.67 -13.13
C ALA A 170 -2.13 7.95 -12.58
N HIS A 171 -2.37 9.09 -13.26
CA HIS A 171 -1.93 10.40 -12.75
C HIS A 171 -2.61 10.76 -11.43
N MET A 172 -3.91 10.51 -11.30
CA MET A 172 -4.64 10.72 -10.07
C MET A 172 -4.09 9.87 -8.92
N ALA A 173 -3.81 8.58 -9.16
CA ALA A 173 -3.18 7.73 -8.16
C ALA A 173 -1.83 8.30 -7.65
N LEU A 174 -0.97 8.75 -8.57
CA LEU A 174 0.30 9.39 -8.21
C LEU A 174 0.09 10.71 -7.44
N HIS A 175 -0.90 11.50 -7.85
CA HIS A 175 -1.24 12.76 -7.20
C HIS A 175 -1.72 12.54 -5.76
N ILE A 176 -2.61 11.57 -5.54
CA ILE A 176 -3.10 11.22 -4.20
C ILE A 176 -1.95 10.69 -3.34
N ASN A 177 -1.06 9.84 -3.87
CA ASN A 177 0.12 9.38 -3.13
C ASN A 177 1.00 10.55 -2.67
N GLU A 178 1.19 11.56 -3.53
CA GLU A 178 2.01 12.73 -3.21
C GLU A 178 1.32 13.66 -2.21
N MET A 179 0.00 13.80 -2.25
CA MET A 179 -0.77 14.54 -1.25
C MET A 179 -0.74 13.84 0.09
N GLU A 180 -1.03 12.54 0.13
CA GLU A 180 -0.97 11.72 1.35
C GLU A 180 0.41 11.79 2.02
N ARG A 181 1.50 11.79 1.23
CA ARG A 181 2.87 11.97 1.75
C ARG A 181 3.11 13.35 2.38
N LYS A 182 2.46 14.41 1.88
CA LYS A 182 2.70 15.80 2.29
C LYS A 182 1.77 16.26 3.41
N GLU A 183 0.56 15.74 3.41
CA GLU A 183 -0.49 16.13 4.33
C GLU A 183 -0.49 15.25 5.57
N TRP A 184 -0.88 15.84 6.69
CA TRP A 184 -1.10 15.08 7.90
C TRP A 184 -2.49 14.44 7.86
N ASN A 185 -2.55 13.17 7.46
CA ASN A 185 -3.81 12.42 7.32
C ASN A 185 -4.02 11.35 8.41
N TRP A 186 -3.14 11.29 9.42
CA TRP A 186 -3.18 10.33 10.55
C TRP A 186 -3.12 8.85 10.13
N CYS A 187 -2.65 8.53 8.91
CA CYS A 187 -2.51 7.16 8.42
C CYS A 187 -1.05 6.82 8.14
N ASN A 188 -0.65 5.56 8.32
CA ASN A 188 0.68 5.14 7.89
C ASN A 188 0.78 5.07 6.35
N ASP A 189 1.94 5.43 5.79
CA ASP A 189 2.23 5.33 4.36
C ASP A 189 2.73 3.92 3.99
N ILE A 190 1.95 2.90 4.33
CA ILE A 190 2.24 1.50 4.01
C ILE A 190 1.21 1.02 2.99
N GLY A 191 1.61 1.02 1.71
CA GLY A 191 0.74 0.76 0.57
C GLY A 191 0.86 1.86 -0.47
N SER A 192 0.02 1.81 -1.50
CA SER A 192 0.00 2.85 -2.53
C SER A 192 -1.37 2.93 -3.21
N TRP A 193 -1.80 4.14 -3.53
CA TRP A 193 -2.81 4.37 -4.56
C TRP A 193 -2.28 3.92 -5.91
N CYS A 194 -3.14 3.25 -6.68
CA CYS A 194 -2.80 2.65 -7.95
C CYS A 194 -4.04 2.39 -8.81
N CYS A 195 -3.78 1.98 -10.06
CA CYS A 195 -4.81 1.44 -10.94
C CYS A 195 -4.89 -0.08 -10.77
N ARG A 196 -6.09 -0.59 -10.48
CA ARG A 196 -6.37 -2.03 -10.48
C ARG A 196 -7.47 -2.34 -11.49
N GLY A 197 -7.06 -2.78 -12.69
CA GLY A 197 -7.99 -2.93 -13.81
C GLY A 197 -8.61 -1.58 -14.18
N VAL A 198 -9.92 -1.44 -13.95
CA VAL A 198 -10.68 -0.20 -14.19
C VAL A 198 -10.83 0.68 -12.94
N ASP A 199 -10.38 0.20 -11.78
CA ASP A 199 -10.61 0.87 -10.51
C ASP A 199 -9.40 1.70 -10.07
N LEU A 200 -9.68 2.81 -9.38
CA LEU A 200 -8.71 3.52 -8.56
C LEU A 200 -8.75 2.90 -7.17
N ALA A 201 -7.61 2.41 -6.67
CA ALA A 201 -7.58 1.72 -5.39
C ALA A 201 -6.29 1.99 -4.62
N PHE A 202 -6.39 1.99 -3.29
CA PHE A 202 -5.23 1.85 -2.41
C PHE A 202 -5.01 0.36 -2.14
N ASP A 203 -3.85 -0.16 -2.54
CA ASP A 203 -3.45 -1.54 -2.28
C ASP A 203 -2.31 -1.56 -1.24
N CYS A 204 -2.51 -2.32 -0.17
CA CYS A 204 -1.49 -2.63 0.84
C CYS A 204 -1.42 -4.13 1.06
N PHE A 205 -0.21 -4.65 1.27
CA PHE A 205 0.01 -6.06 1.54
C PHE A 205 1.03 -6.19 2.67
N ILE A 206 0.63 -6.87 3.75
CA ILE A 206 1.49 -7.21 4.87
C ILE A 206 1.94 -8.67 4.72
N PRO A 207 3.24 -8.92 4.50
CA PRO A 207 3.74 -10.29 4.35
C PRO A 207 3.75 -11.03 5.68
N ASN A 208 3.65 -12.36 5.64
CA ASN A 208 3.68 -13.24 6.82
C ASN A 208 4.86 -12.99 7.77
N ILE A 209 6.04 -12.65 7.24
CA ILE A 209 7.23 -12.37 8.06
C ILE A 209 7.07 -11.10 8.94
N SER A 210 6.18 -10.19 8.55
CA SER A 210 5.86 -8.97 9.28
C SER A 210 4.66 -9.13 10.22
N HIS A 211 4.18 -10.37 10.45
CA HIS A 211 3.11 -10.62 11.40
C HIS A 211 3.47 -10.16 12.82
N ALA A 212 2.52 -9.46 13.44
CA ALA A 212 2.48 -9.14 14.85
C ALA A 212 1.03 -8.81 15.25
N ASP A 213 0.73 -9.00 16.52
CA ASP A 213 -0.57 -8.65 17.08
C ASP A 213 -0.77 -7.12 17.01
N GLY A 214 -1.99 -6.70 16.67
CA GLY A 214 -2.37 -5.30 16.47
C GLY A 214 -2.28 -4.84 15.01
N VAL A 215 -1.60 -5.58 14.12
CA VAL A 215 -1.45 -5.15 12.71
C VAL A 215 -2.79 -5.07 12.01
N LEU A 216 -3.63 -6.10 12.13
CA LEU A 216 -4.90 -6.16 11.41
C LEU A 216 -5.88 -5.03 11.85
N PRO A 217 -6.17 -4.81 13.14
CA PRO A 217 -7.08 -3.75 13.56
C PRO A 217 -6.56 -2.35 13.25
N GLU A 218 -5.27 -2.08 13.45
CA GLU A 218 -4.67 -0.76 13.19
C GLU A 218 -4.67 -0.44 11.70
N MET A 219 -4.25 -1.38 10.85
CA MET A 219 -4.30 -1.18 9.40
C MET A 219 -5.74 -1.06 8.87
N ALA A 220 -6.72 -1.75 9.49
CA ALA A 220 -8.13 -1.56 9.16
C ALA A 220 -8.60 -0.13 9.50
N HIS A 221 -8.24 0.37 10.69
CA HIS A 221 -8.51 1.74 11.10
C HIS A 221 -7.88 2.77 10.15
N ASP A 222 -6.62 2.57 9.75
CA ASP A 222 -5.93 3.41 8.76
C ASP A 222 -6.68 3.45 7.42
N MET A 223 -7.21 2.32 6.95
CA MET A 223 -8.00 2.28 5.72
C MET A 223 -9.31 3.08 5.84
N GLY A 224 -9.97 3.00 6.99
CA GLY A 224 -11.17 3.80 7.26
C GLY A 224 -10.86 5.30 7.33
N THR A 225 -9.77 5.68 8.00
CA THR A 225 -9.31 7.07 8.08
C THR A 225 -8.94 7.61 6.70
N ARG A 226 -8.26 6.79 5.88
CA ARG A 226 -7.91 7.10 4.49
C ARG A 226 -9.15 7.27 3.60
N ALA A 227 -10.18 6.44 3.76
CA ALA A 227 -11.44 6.57 3.04
C ALA A 227 -12.12 7.91 3.34
N ARG A 228 -12.18 8.29 4.63
CA ARG A 228 -12.74 9.58 5.06
C ARG A 228 -11.93 10.76 4.51
N TRP A 229 -10.60 10.73 4.67
CA TRP A 229 -9.72 11.79 4.15
C TRP A 229 -9.90 11.96 2.64
N LEU A 230 -9.95 10.86 1.88
CA LEU A 230 -10.18 10.93 0.44
C LEU A 230 -11.52 11.58 0.12
N ASN A 231 -12.61 11.16 0.79
CA ASN A 231 -13.93 11.73 0.59
C ASN A 231 -13.98 13.24 0.88
N GLU A 232 -13.25 13.71 1.89
CA GLU A 232 -13.16 15.14 2.24
C GLU A 232 -12.31 15.94 1.23
N GLN A 233 -11.18 15.39 0.78
CA GLN A 233 -10.22 16.11 -0.06
C GLN A 233 -10.44 15.98 -1.58
N TRP A 234 -11.33 15.09 -2.01
CA TRP A 234 -11.48 14.75 -3.43
C TRP A 234 -11.67 15.95 -4.38
N GLN A 235 -12.49 16.93 -3.99
CA GLN A 235 -12.72 18.11 -4.85
C GLN A 235 -11.45 18.96 -4.99
N HIS A 236 -10.70 19.16 -3.90
CA HIS A 236 -9.41 19.84 -3.93
C HIS A 236 -8.38 19.10 -4.79
N MET A 237 -8.38 17.76 -4.75
CA MET A 237 -7.54 16.92 -5.60
C MET A 237 -7.85 17.09 -7.10
N LEU A 238 -9.13 17.19 -7.47
CA LEU A 238 -9.53 17.41 -8.86
C LEU A 238 -9.07 18.78 -9.37
N GLU A 239 -9.22 19.82 -8.56
CA GLU A 239 -8.74 21.17 -8.89
C GLU A 239 -7.21 21.19 -9.06
N GLY A 240 -6.47 20.59 -8.12
CA GLY A 240 -5.01 20.51 -8.17
C GLY A 240 -4.46 19.70 -9.34
N ALA A 241 -5.10 18.56 -9.67
CA ALA A 241 -4.69 17.70 -10.78
C ALA A 241 -4.96 18.33 -12.16
N SER A 242 -5.87 19.31 -12.25
CA SER A 242 -6.17 20.03 -13.51
C SER A 242 -5.17 21.15 -13.84
N ALA A 243 -4.36 21.55 -12.86
CA ALA A 243 -3.43 22.68 -12.96
C ALA A 243 -1.97 22.29 -13.28
N GLY A 244 -1.65 20.99 -13.27
CA GLY A 244 -0.31 20.43 -13.55
C GLY A 244 -0.30 19.58 -14.81
#